data_AF-A0A5D0MU68-F1
#
_entry.id   AF-A0A5D0MU68-F1
#
_cell.length_a   1.000
_cell.length_b   1.000
_cell.length_c   1.000
_cell.angle_alpha   90.00
_cell.angle_beta   90.00
_cell.angle_gamma   90.00
#
_symmetry.space_group_name_H-M   'P 1'
#
loop_
_entity.id
_entity.type
_entity.pdbx_description
1 polymer ?
#
loop_
_entity_poly.entity_id
_entity_poly.type
_entity_poly.pdbx_seq_one_letter_code
_entity_poly.pdbx_strand_id
1 'polypeptide(L)'
;MDSDLFSRRRAERFAQLLDEANGGRRHHVRSPADDELAALVAVSRRLTADRPDVEVDTEFRTGLRAMLVATAEREGVTAPAKTGVRGSLLPAMTGRRARARGAILVGVAAGAIALSGISAASENAVPGDALYGMKRSTERAQLALASSDISRGQLFLDFARTRLDEAATVRDDRLGFSAVLDDMDADTRQGVRLLTTVAAQRSDPAALDAVDTFLGGQRRAVSGLLDRSDHADRDRTRRSLALLDAAGRRADALREAIACGLPAPAASDALGPAPTTCPGDR
;
A
#
# COMPACT_ATOMS: atom_id res chain seq x y z
N MET A 1 22.58 29.50 -1.22
CA MET A 1 21.10 29.60 -1.24
C MET A 1 20.62 28.41 -0.43
N ASP A 2 20.41 28.63 0.87
CA ASP A 2 20.04 27.57 1.79
C ASP A 2 18.56 27.22 1.61
N SER A 3 18.31 25.98 1.25
CA SER A 3 17.02 25.36 1.01
C SER A 3 16.25 25.14 2.31
N ASP A 4 15.90 26.21 3.02
CA ASP A 4 15.08 26.19 4.24
C ASP A 4 13.57 26.30 3.92
N LEU A 5 13.20 26.32 2.63
CA LEU A 5 11.82 26.37 2.12
C LEU A 5 10.98 25.16 2.55
N PHE A 6 11.60 24.03 2.88
CA PHE A 6 10.93 22.76 3.22
C PHE A 6 11.08 22.36 4.69
N SER A 7 11.37 23.29 5.60
CA SER A 7 11.22 22.98 7.02
C SER A 7 9.75 22.66 7.31
N ARG A 8 9.50 21.61 8.11
CA ARG A 8 8.15 21.16 8.47
C ARG A 8 7.24 22.31 8.93
N ARG A 9 7.81 23.28 9.65
CA ARG A 9 7.08 24.47 10.13
C ARG A 9 6.66 25.41 9.01
N ARG A 10 7.52 25.67 8.01
CA ARG A 10 7.14 26.49 6.84
C ARG A 10 6.06 25.81 6.01
N ALA A 11 6.15 24.50 5.82
CA ALA A 11 5.13 23.73 5.10
C ALA A 11 3.77 23.78 5.80
N GLU A 12 3.73 23.59 7.13
CA GLU A 12 2.52 23.71 7.94
C GLU A 12 1.95 25.15 7.88
N ARG A 13 2.81 26.17 7.91
CA ARG A 13 2.38 27.57 7.81
C ARG A 13 1.84 27.92 6.42
N PHE A 14 2.47 27.46 5.36
CA PHE A 14 1.99 27.62 3.98
C PHE A 14 0.61 26.97 3.80
N ALA A 15 0.40 25.76 4.33
CA ALA A 15 -0.89 25.08 4.28
C ALA A 15 -2.00 25.89 4.97
N GLN A 16 -1.71 26.52 6.12
CA GLN A 16 -2.66 27.41 6.80
C GLN A 16 -3.01 28.63 5.94
N LEU A 17 -2.02 29.33 5.40
CA LEU A 17 -2.24 30.52 4.58
C LEU A 17 -3.03 30.19 3.30
N LEU A 18 -2.80 29.01 2.72
CA LEU A 18 -3.56 28.53 1.56
C LEU A 18 -5.02 28.22 1.92
N ASP A 19 -5.28 27.60 3.08
CA ASP A 19 -6.65 27.33 3.55
C ASP A 19 -7.41 28.63 3.86
N GLU A 20 -6.78 29.58 4.55
CA GLU A 20 -7.32 30.93 4.80
C GLU A 20 -7.67 31.66 3.50
N ALA A 21 -6.77 31.60 2.51
CA ALA A 21 -6.98 32.24 1.22
C ALA A 21 -8.12 31.61 0.39
N ASN A 22 -8.47 30.35 0.69
CA ASN A 22 -9.58 29.61 0.09
C ASN A 22 -10.87 29.62 0.93
N GLY A 23 -10.94 30.46 1.98
CA GLY A 23 -12.14 30.64 2.80
C GLY A 23 -12.17 29.85 4.11
N GLY A 24 -11.05 29.22 4.49
CA GLY A 24 -10.85 28.56 5.77
C GLY A 24 -10.79 29.52 6.96
N ARG A 25 -10.65 28.95 8.17
CA ARG A 25 -10.57 29.73 9.42
C ARG A 25 -9.25 30.50 9.50
N ARG A 26 -9.32 31.80 9.80
CA ARG A 26 -8.15 32.66 10.00
C ARG A 26 -7.40 32.30 11.29
N HIS A 27 -6.10 32.04 11.18
CA HIS A 27 -5.22 31.81 12.32
C HIS A 27 -4.41 33.09 12.64
N HIS A 28 -4.53 33.60 13.86
CA HIS A 28 -3.99 34.92 14.26
C HIS A 28 -2.48 34.95 14.59
N VAL A 29 -1.67 34.03 14.06
CA VAL A 29 -0.22 34.00 14.30
C VAL A 29 0.49 34.59 13.09
N ARG A 30 1.13 35.77 13.20
CA ARG A 30 1.97 36.34 12.13
C ARG A 30 3.39 35.81 12.25
N SER A 31 3.94 35.31 11.13
CA SER A 31 5.33 34.89 11.02
C SER A 31 6.07 35.80 10.05
N PRO A 32 7.38 36.09 10.26
CA PRO A 32 8.20 36.81 9.28
C PRO A 32 8.25 36.14 7.89
N ALA A 33 7.97 34.84 7.82
CA ALA A 33 7.91 34.08 6.56
C ALA A 33 6.60 34.28 5.78
N ASP A 34 5.60 34.95 6.35
CA ASP A 34 4.27 35.08 5.71
C ASP A 34 4.33 35.87 4.40
N ASP A 35 5.21 36.88 4.31
CA ASP A 35 5.39 37.67 3.08
C ASP A 35 6.00 36.86 1.93
N GLU A 36 6.97 35.99 2.24
CA GLU A 36 7.57 35.06 1.28
C GLU A 36 6.56 34.00 0.82
N LEU A 37 5.79 33.46 1.76
CA LEU A 37 4.75 32.46 1.49
C LEU A 37 3.53 33.04 0.75
N ALA A 38 3.21 34.32 0.95
CA ALA A 38 2.10 34.98 0.28
C ALA A 38 2.27 34.99 -1.25
N ALA A 39 3.50 35.14 -1.74
CA ALA A 39 3.79 35.03 -3.17
C ALA A 39 3.47 33.62 -3.71
N LEU A 40 3.82 32.57 -2.97
CA LEU A 40 3.50 31.18 -3.33
C LEU A 40 1.99 30.91 -3.28
N VAL A 41 1.29 31.44 -2.26
CA VAL A 41 -0.18 31.34 -2.16
C VAL A 41 -0.85 32.03 -3.36
N ALA A 42 -0.33 33.18 -3.81
CA ALA A 42 -0.84 33.86 -5.00
C ALA A 42 -0.65 33.03 -6.28
N VAL A 43 0.48 32.34 -6.44
CA VAL A 43 0.72 31.40 -7.55
C VAL A 43 -0.27 30.24 -7.50
N SER A 44 -0.47 29.62 -6.34
CA SER A 44 -1.45 28.54 -6.17
C SER A 44 -2.87 28.99 -6.51
N ARG A 45 -3.28 30.21 -6.13
CA ARG A 45 -4.61 30.74 -6.48
C ARG A 45 -4.78 30.94 -7.98
N ARG A 46 -3.75 31.38 -8.70
CA ARG A 46 -3.78 31.50 -10.16
C ARG A 46 -3.94 30.13 -10.82
N LEU A 47 -3.16 29.15 -10.37
CA LEU A 47 -3.26 27.77 -10.88
C LEU A 47 -4.65 27.15 -10.63
N THR A 48 -5.28 27.44 -9.49
CA THR A 48 -6.64 26.97 -9.18
C THR A 48 -7.69 27.71 -10.01
N ALA A 49 -7.53 29.02 -10.24
CA ALA A 49 -8.47 29.81 -11.04
C ALA A 49 -8.48 29.41 -12.52
N ASP A 50 -7.30 29.04 -13.05
CA ASP A 50 -7.14 28.59 -14.44
C ASP A 50 -7.34 27.08 -14.62
N ARG A 51 -7.81 26.38 -13.58
CA ARG A 51 -8.01 24.94 -13.64
C ARG A 51 -9.13 24.62 -14.64
N PRO A 52 -8.91 23.69 -15.60
CA PRO A 52 -9.99 23.22 -16.46
C PRO A 52 -11.08 22.57 -15.59
N ASP A 53 -12.33 22.92 -15.88
CA ASP A 53 -13.46 22.30 -15.19
C ASP A 53 -13.56 20.84 -15.64
N VAL A 54 -13.22 19.93 -14.73
CA VAL A 54 -13.33 18.49 -14.98
C VAL A 54 -14.62 18.04 -14.31
N GLU A 55 -15.72 18.11 -15.06
CA GLU A 55 -16.98 17.56 -14.61
C GLU A 55 -16.90 16.03 -14.63
N VAL A 56 -17.10 15.42 -13.45
CA VAL A 56 -17.25 13.96 -13.35
C VAL A 56 -18.67 13.61 -13.76
N ASP A 57 -18.79 12.68 -14.71
CA ASP A 57 -20.08 12.21 -15.21
C ASP A 57 -21.04 11.82 -14.07
N THR A 58 -22.30 12.24 -14.22
CA THR A 58 -23.33 12.10 -13.18
C THR A 58 -23.77 10.66 -12.97
N GLU A 59 -23.76 9.84 -14.03
CA GLU A 59 -24.05 8.42 -13.95
C GLU A 59 -22.93 7.70 -13.19
N PHE A 60 -21.68 8.02 -13.50
CA PHE A 60 -20.51 7.52 -12.76
C PHE A 60 -20.57 7.88 -11.26
N ARG A 61 -20.85 9.14 -10.92
CA ARG A 61 -21.01 9.57 -9.51
C ARG A 61 -22.10 8.80 -8.78
N THR A 62 -23.23 8.60 -9.43
CA THR A 62 -24.38 7.90 -8.86
C THR A 62 -24.07 6.42 -8.66
N GLY A 63 -23.46 5.78 -9.66
CA GLY A 63 -23.02 4.38 -9.59
C GLY A 63 -21.97 4.14 -8.50
N LEU A 64 -20.97 5.01 -8.40
CA LEU A 64 -19.93 4.93 -7.35
C LEU A 64 -20.54 5.10 -5.96
N ARG A 65 -21.47 6.04 -5.77
CA ARG A 65 -22.16 6.24 -4.49
C ARG A 65 -22.94 4.99 -4.09
N ALA A 66 -23.71 4.41 -5.01
CA ALA A 66 -24.47 3.19 -4.75
C ALA A 66 -23.56 2.02 -4.38
N MET A 67 -22.45 1.84 -5.10
CA MET A 67 -21.44 0.83 -4.82
C MET A 67 -20.85 1.01 -3.40
N LEU A 68 -20.44 2.23 -3.03
CA LEU A 68 -19.83 2.51 -1.73
C LEU A 68 -20.80 2.28 -0.56
N VAL A 69 -22.07 2.66 -0.71
CA VAL A 69 -23.11 2.39 0.30
C VAL A 69 -23.32 0.88 0.45
N ALA A 70 -23.44 0.15 -0.65
CA ALA A 70 -23.62 -1.30 -0.62
C ALA A 70 -22.40 -2.02 0.00
N THR A 71 -21.18 -1.55 -0.24
CA THR A 71 -19.97 -2.08 0.41
C THR A 71 -19.99 -1.81 1.92
N ALA A 72 -20.34 -0.59 2.34
CA ALA A 72 -20.41 -0.24 3.76
C ALA A 72 -21.46 -1.07 4.53
N GLU A 73 -22.59 -1.40 3.89
CA GLU A 73 -23.61 -2.29 4.44
C GLU A 73 -23.11 -3.74 4.56
N ARG A 74 -22.42 -4.25 3.52
CA ARG A 74 -21.84 -5.61 3.54
C ARG A 74 -20.76 -5.78 4.59
N GLU A 75 -19.95 -4.74 4.81
CA GLU A 75 -18.84 -4.76 5.76
C GLU A 75 -19.23 -4.31 7.17
N GLY A 76 -20.48 -3.88 7.39
CA GLY A 76 -20.99 -3.50 8.72
C GLY A 76 -20.38 -2.21 9.29
N VAL A 77 -19.88 -1.32 8.44
CA VAL A 77 -19.15 -0.10 8.83
C VAL A 77 -20.09 1.00 9.36
N THR A 78 -21.40 0.82 9.26
CA THR A 78 -22.42 1.81 9.68
C THR A 78 -22.77 1.78 11.16
N ALA A 79 -22.11 0.98 11.99
CA ALA A 79 -22.30 1.05 13.44
C ALA A 79 -21.54 2.25 14.04
N PRO A 80 -22.21 3.25 14.64
CA PRO A 80 -21.48 4.29 15.36
C PRO A 80 -20.76 3.66 16.56
N ALA A 81 -19.46 3.93 16.69
CA ALA A 81 -18.68 3.59 17.87
C ALA A 81 -19.29 4.26 19.11
N LYS A 82 -20.12 3.54 19.87
CA LYS A 82 -20.62 4.01 21.15
C LYS A 82 -19.54 3.82 22.20
N THR A 83 -18.99 4.93 22.65
CA THR A 83 -18.14 5.05 23.82
C THR A 83 -18.94 4.82 25.11
N GLY A 84 -18.61 3.77 25.87
CA GLY A 84 -18.63 3.78 27.34
C GLY A 84 -19.77 3.08 28.13
N VAL A 85 -19.31 2.17 29.02
CA VAL A 85 -19.87 1.70 30.32
C VAL A 85 -20.75 0.43 30.36
N ARG A 86 -20.15 -0.60 31.01
CA ARG A 86 -20.64 -1.82 31.71
C ARG A 86 -22.12 -2.22 31.61
N GLY A 87 -22.33 -3.50 31.27
CA GLY A 87 -23.52 -4.27 31.64
C GLY A 87 -23.72 -5.52 30.78
N SER A 88 -23.62 -6.70 31.41
CA SER A 88 -23.86 -8.04 30.85
C SER A 88 -25.23 -8.18 30.17
N LEU A 89 -25.29 -8.97 29.08
CA LEU A 89 -26.08 -10.20 28.91
C LEU A 89 -26.15 -10.60 27.41
N LEU A 90 -25.55 -11.75 27.07
CA LEU A 90 -25.92 -12.57 25.88
C LEU A 90 -27.25 -13.31 26.16
N PRO A 91 -27.91 -14.04 25.22
CA PRO A 91 -27.63 -14.30 23.79
C PRO A 91 -28.89 -14.18 22.87
N ALA A 92 -28.73 -14.35 21.55
CA ALA A 92 -29.61 -15.24 20.75
C ALA A 92 -29.12 -15.41 19.30
N MET A 93 -28.78 -16.65 18.95
CA MET A 93 -28.70 -17.14 17.58
C MET A 93 -30.10 -17.18 16.93
N THR A 94 -30.23 -16.64 15.72
CA THR A 94 -30.95 -17.23 14.57
C THR A 94 -30.30 -16.63 13.31
N GLY A 95 -29.94 -17.30 12.22
CA GLY A 95 -30.32 -18.62 11.73
C GLY A 95 -31.07 -18.49 10.41
N ARG A 96 -30.42 -18.08 9.30
CA ARG A 96 -30.89 -18.47 7.95
C ARG A 96 -29.81 -18.36 6.87
N ARG A 97 -29.32 -19.52 6.45
CA ARG A 97 -28.61 -19.73 5.18
C ARG A 97 -29.60 -19.50 4.03
N ALA A 98 -29.28 -18.62 3.10
CA ALA A 98 -29.86 -18.63 1.76
C ALA A 98 -28.71 -18.65 0.76
N ARG A 99 -28.71 -19.72 -0.05
CA ARG A 99 -27.80 -19.95 -1.16
C ARG A 99 -28.02 -18.85 -2.21
N ALA A 100 -26.94 -18.17 -2.60
CA ALA A 100 -26.85 -17.51 -3.89
C ALA A 100 -25.63 -18.08 -4.61
N ARG A 101 -25.88 -19.16 -5.37
CA ARG A 101 -25.01 -19.57 -6.48
C ARG A 101 -25.26 -18.55 -7.60
N GLY A 102 -24.22 -17.89 -8.09
CA GLY A 102 -24.29 -17.11 -9.33
C GLY A 102 -23.54 -15.78 -9.27
N ALA A 103 -22.51 -15.69 -10.11
CA ALA A 103 -21.82 -14.47 -10.54
C ALA A 103 -20.98 -13.72 -9.48
N ILE A 104 -19.77 -14.22 -9.20
CA ILE A 104 -18.63 -13.35 -8.87
C ILE A 104 -17.72 -13.36 -10.09
N LEU A 105 -18.09 -12.54 -11.08
CA LEU A 105 -17.17 -12.10 -12.13
C LEU A 105 -17.34 -10.59 -12.25
N VAL A 106 -16.20 -9.91 -12.27
CA VAL A 106 -15.98 -8.46 -12.41
C VAL A 106 -16.05 -7.67 -11.10
N GLY A 107 -14.88 -7.47 -10.50
CA GLY A 107 -14.69 -6.56 -9.37
C GLY A 107 -13.22 -6.32 -9.04
N VAL A 108 -12.37 -6.04 -10.04
CA VAL A 108 -10.94 -5.74 -9.82
C VAL A 108 -10.50 -4.37 -10.36
N ALA A 109 -11.33 -3.63 -11.10
CA ALA A 109 -10.84 -2.44 -11.82
C ALA A 109 -11.23 -1.05 -11.23
N ALA A 110 -11.93 -0.94 -10.10
CA ALA A 110 -12.47 0.36 -9.67
C ALA A 110 -11.59 1.15 -8.67
N GLY A 111 -10.55 0.55 -8.09
CA GLY A 111 -9.73 1.20 -7.05
C GLY A 111 -8.59 2.07 -7.56
N ALA A 112 -8.10 1.84 -8.77
CA ALA A 112 -6.87 2.48 -9.26
C ALA A 112 -7.07 3.89 -9.83
N ILE A 113 -8.30 4.24 -10.26
CA ILE A 113 -8.51 5.45 -11.08
C ILE A 113 -8.82 6.71 -10.24
N ALA A 114 -9.22 6.56 -8.97
CA ALA A 114 -9.68 7.69 -8.15
C ALA A 114 -8.57 8.57 -7.51
N LEU A 115 -7.28 8.20 -7.63
CA LEU A 115 -6.15 8.96 -7.07
C LEU A 115 -5.38 9.82 -8.10
N SER A 116 -5.84 9.82 -9.36
CA SER A 116 -5.14 10.41 -10.51
C SER A 116 -4.95 11.94 -10.47
N GLY A 117 -5.60 12.66 -9.55
CA GLY A 117 -5.54 14.13 -9.50
C GLY A 117 -4.45 14.76 -8.63
N ILE A 118 -3.80 14.01 -7.72
CA ILE A 118 -2.95 14.62 -6.66
C ILE A 118 -1.47 14.21 -6.75
N SER A 119 -1.11 13.17 -7.51
CA SER A 119 0.17 12.45 -7.28
C SER A 119 1.15 12.33 -8.46
N ALA A 120 0.88 12.86 -9.66
CA ALA A 120 1.80 12.70 -10.79
C ALA A 120 3.20 13.32 -10.54
N ALA A 121 3.31 14.35 -9.68
CA ALA A 121 4.58 15.00 -9.37
C ALA A 121 5.42 14.26 -8.31
N SER A 122 4.81 13.44 -7.45
CA SER A 122 5.51 12.72 -6.37
C SER A 122 5.86 11.28 -6.74
N GLU A 123 5.37 10.78 -7.88
CA GLU A 123 5.59 9.40 -8.32
C GLU A 123 7.07 9.04 -8.45
N ASN A 124 7.88 9.99 -8.95
CA ASN A 124 9.32 9.83 -9.11
C ASN A 124 10.14 10.23 -7.88
N ALA A 125 9.51 10.66 -6.78
CA ALA A 125 10.23 11.05 -5.58
C ALA A 125 10.91 9.82 -4.94
N VAL A 126 12.18 9.96 -4.59
CA VAL A 126 12.98 8.97 -3.86
C VAL A 126 13.26 9.45 -2.43
N PRO A 127 13.70 8.58 -1.49
CA PRO A 127 14.06 9.04 -0.16
C PRO A 127 15.06 10.20 -0.18
N GLY A 128 14.76 11.24 0.59
CA GLY A 128 15.51 12.50 0.59
C GLY A 128 14.81 13.62 -0.19
N ASP A 129 13.92 13.29 -1.13
CA ASP A 129 13.16 14.29 -1.88
C ASP A 129 12.05 14.92 -1.04
N ALA A 130 11.77 16.20 -1.29
CA ALA A 130 10.75 16.97 -0.58
C ALA A 130 9.34 16.33 -0.68
N LEU A 131 9.03 15.67 -1.80
CA LEU A 131 7.72 15.03 -2.03
C LEU A 131 7.67 13.55 -1.62
N TYR A 132 8.75 12.96 -1.11
CA TYR A 132 8.77 11.54 -0.75
C TYR A 132 7.79 11.22 0.40
N GLY A 133 7.65 12.12 1.36
CA GLY A 133 6.66 11.98 2.44
C GLY A 133 5.22 11.93 1.92
N MET A 134 4.94 12.62 0.80
CA MET A 134 3.64 12.58 0.12
C MET A 134 3.44 11.26 -0.62
N LYS A 135 4.46 10.74 -1.32
CA LYS A 135 4.43 9.39 -1.92
C LYS A 135 4.06 8.33 -0.88
N ARG A 136 4.79 8.30 0.26
CA ARG A 136 4.50 7.36 1.37
C ARG A 136 3.16 7.60 2.05
N SER A 137 2.55 8.78 1.96
CA SER A 137 1.19 9.02 2.49
C SER A 137 0.12 8.50 1.53
N THR A 138 0.29 8.67 0.22
CA THR A 138 -0.58 8.10 -0.81
C THR A 138 -0.60 6.57 -0.72
N GLU A 139 0.55 5.92 -0.55
CA GLU A 139 0.64 4.46 -0.39
C GLU A 139 -0.12 3.96 0.84
N ARG A 140 -0.01 4.67 1.98
CA ARG A 140 -0.79 4.35 3.18
C ARG A 140 -2.30 4.51 2.95
N ALA A 141 -2.72 5.51 2.19
CA ALA A 141 -4.11 5.67 1.81
C ALA A 141 -4.59 4.53 0.91
N GLN A 142 -3.77 4.09 -0.06
CA GLN A 142 -4.08 2.93 -0.90
C GLN A 142 -4.27 1.65 -0.06
N LEU A 143 -3.39 1.39 0.92
CA LEU A 143 -3.54 0.26 1.84
C LEU A 143 -4.79 0.33 2.71
N ALA A 144 -5.18 1.54 3.15
CA ALA A 144 -6.38 1.76 3.95
C ALA A 144 -7.66 1.56 3.14
N LEU A 145 -7.63 1.82 1.83
CA LEU A 145 -8.75 1.64 0.91
C LEU A 145 -8.85 0.22 0.35
N ALA A 146 -7.81 -0.61 0.53
CA ALA A 146 -7.83 -2.00 0.10
C ALA A 146 -8.86 -2.81 0.92
N SER A 147 -9.89 -3.31 0.23
CA SER A 147 -11.02 -4.03 0.84
C SER A 147 -10.74 -5.50 1.18
N SER A 148 -9.58 -6.04 0.79
CA SER A 148 -9.23 -7.43 1.06
C SER A 148 -7.75 -7.63 1.34
N ASP A 149 -7.41 -8.70 2.07
CA ASP A 149 -6.02 -9.07 2.33
C ASP A 149 -5.27 -9.48 1.05
N ILE A 150 -5.98 -9.98 0.03
CA ILE A 150 -5.39 -10.26 -1.29
C ILE A 150 -4.97 -8.93 -1.94
N SER A 151 -5.88 -7.96 -2.02
CA SER A 151 -5.60 -6.64 -2.60
C SER A 151 -4.51 -5.90 -1.83
N ARG A 152 -4.55 -5.96 -0.49
CA ARG A 152 -3.51 -5.37 0.36
C ARG A 152 -2.16 -6.07 0.17
N GLY A 153 -2.16 -7.40 0.04
CA GLY A 153 -0.97 -8.19 -0.25
C GLY A 153 -0.33 -7.81 -1.58
N GLN A 154 -1.14 -7.66 -2.64
CA GLN A 154 -0.68 -7.21 -3.95
C GLN A 154 -0.10 -5.78 -3.90
N LEU A 155 -0.76 -4.84 -3.21
CA LEU A 155 -0.23 -3.48 -3.03
C LEU A 155 1.14 -3.45 -2.36
N PHE A 156 1.36 -4.28 -1.32
CA PHE A 156 2.69 -4.40 -0.72
C PHE A 156 3.74 -4.93 -1.71
N LEU A 157 3.39 -5.91 -2.56
CA LEU A 157 4.30 -6.39 -3.59
C LEU A 157 4.58 -5.31 -4.65
N ASP A 158 3.60 -4.47 -4.97
CA ASP A 158 3.79 -3.33 -5.88
C ASP A 158 4.70 -2.27 -5.25
N PHE A 159 4.54 -1.97 -3.96
CA PHE A 159 5.46 -1.06 -3.25
C PHE A 159 6.88 -1.63 -3.20
N ALA A 160 7.05 -2.94 -3.01
CA ALA A 160 8.37 -3.57 -3.09
C ALA A 160 9.02 -3.39 -4.47
N ARG A 161 8.25 -3.43 -5.57
CA ARG A 161 8.78 -3.10 -6.91
C ARG A 161 9.22 -1.64 -6.97
N THR A 162 8.37 -0.72 -6.52
CA THR A 162 8.69 0.72 -6.48
C THR A 162 9.95 1.02 -5.65
N ARG A 163 10.13 0.38 -4.49
CA ARG A 163 11.34 0.53 -3.68
C ARG A 163 12.57 0.05 -4.43
N LEU A 164 12.47 -1.03 -5.19
CA LEU A 164 13.61 -1.49 -6.00
C LEU A 164 14.01 -0.47 -7.08
N ASP A 165 13.04 0.18 -7.71
CA ASP A 165 13.30 1.23 -8.69
C ASP A 165 13.94 2.46 -8.03
N GLU A 166 13.50 2.84 -6.83
CA GLU A 166 14.13 3.90 -6.05
C GLU A 166 15.57 3.55 -5.65
N ALA A 167 15.85 2.29 -5.30
CA ALA A 167 17.20 1.84 -4.98
C ALA A 167 18.15 2.01 -6.17
N ALA A 168 17.66 1.82 -7.41
CA ALA A 168 18.45 2.07 -8.60
C ALA A 168 18.84 3.56 -8.74
N THR A 169 17.97 4.47 -8.30
CA THR A 169 18.19 5.92 -8.34
C THR A 169 19.13 6.42 -7.25
N VAL A 170 19.02 5.88 -6.02
CA VAL A 170 19.86 6.30 -4.88
C VAL A 170 21.12 5.45 -4.69
N ARG A 171 21.52 4.69 -5.71
CA ARG A 171 22.62 3.71 -5.63
C ARG A 171 23.97 4.28 -5.19
N ASP A 172 24.22 5.57 -5.45
CA ASP A 172 25.48 6.23 -5.09
C ASP A 172 25.49 6.71 -3.62
N ASP A 173 24.33 6.73 -2.95
CA ASP A 173 24.19 6.90 -1.50
C ASP A 173 24.03 5.53 -0.84
N ARG A 174 25.11 5.01 -0.26
CA ARG A 174 25.13 3.67 0.36
C ARG A 174 24.14 3.52 1.51
N LEU A 175 23.93 4.57 2.31
CA LEU A 175 22.97 4.50 3.42
C LEU A 175 21.53 4.53 2.89
N GLY A 176 21.25 5.42 1.93
CA GLY A 176 19.98 5.47 1.22
C GLY A 176 19.65 4.17 0.51
N PHE A 177 20.59 3.60 -0.24
CA PHE A 177 20.45 2.33 -0.94
C PHE A 177 20.10 1.17 0.00
N SER A 178 20.84 1.02 1.11
CA SER A 178 20.54 -0.02 2.09
C SER A 178 19.17 0.17 2.73
N ALA A 179 18.81 1.41 3.07
CA ALA A 179 17.50 1.71 3.68
C ALA A 179 16.34 1.42 2.72
N VAL A 180 16.48 1.74 1.44
CA VAL A 180 15.47 1.43 0.42
C VAL A 180 15.31 -0.08 0.22
N LEU A 181 16.41 -0.83 0.19
CA LEU A 181 16.32 -2.30 0.12
C LEU A 181 15.70 -2.89 1.40
N ASP A 182 15.91 -2.28 2.56
CA ASP A 182 15.24 -2.69 3.80
C ASP A 182 13.72 -2.47 3.72
N ASP A 183 13.29 -1.33 3.18
CA ASP A 183 11.87 -1.05 2.89
C ASP A 183 11.30 -2.04 1.87
N MET A 184 12.02 -2.34 0.78
CA MET A 184 11.63 -3.35 -0.20
C MET A 184 11.43 -4.73 0.45
N ASP A 185 12.38 -5.16 1.28
CA ASP A 185 12.31 -6.44 1.97
C ASP A 185 11.16 -6.48 2.98
N ALA A 186 10.87 -5.35 3.65
CA ALA A 186 9.74 -5.23 4.56
C ALA A 186 8.41 -5.36 3.81
N ASP A 187 8.24 -4.61 2.71
CA ASP A 187 7.05 -4.65 1.86
C ASP A 187 6.86 -6.05 1.25
N THR A 188 7.94 -6.69 0.79
CA THR A 188 7.93 -8.09 0.32
C THR A 188 7.40 -9.05 1.38
N ARG A 189 7.91 -8.97 2.61
CA ARG A 189 7.45 -9.83 3.72
C ARG A 189 5.98 -9.61 4.02
N GLN A 190 5.50 -8.37 4.03
CA GLN A 190 4.08 -8.08 4.28
C GLN A 190 3.18 -8.64 3.18
N GLY A 191 3.53 -8.40 1.91
CA GLY A 191 2.78 -8.89 0.76
C GLY A 191 2.71 -10.42 0.72
N VAL A 192 3.87 -11.08 0.83
CA VAL A 192 3.96 -12.55 0.84
C VAL A 192 3.21 -13.14 2.03
N ARG A 193 3.35 -12.57 3.24
CA ARG A 193 2.65 -13.05 4.44
C ARG A 193 1.13 -13.00 4.27
N LEU A 194 0.58 -11.91 3.73
CA LEU A 194 -0.86 -11.78 3.51
C LEU A 194 -1.35 -12.83 2.51
N LEU A 195 -0.68 -12.94 1.36
CA LEU A 195 -1.11 -13.85 0.28
C LEU A 195 -0.98 -15.33 0.68
N THR A 196 0.10 -15.71 1.36
CA THR A 196 0.30 -17.06 1.88
C THR A 196 -0.69 -17.41 3.00
N THR A 197 -1.03 -16.44 3.86
CA THR A 197 -2.06 -16.62 4.90
C THR A 197 -3.43 -16.87 4.27
N VAL A 198 -3.80 -16.08 3.25
CA VAL A 198 -5.07 -16.27 2.53
C VAL A 198 -5.11 -17.64 1.87
N ALA A 199 -4.03 -18.05 1.20
CA ALA A 199 -3.96 -19.36 0.53
C ALA A 199 -4.15 -20.52 1.52
N ALA A 200 -3.45 -20.48 2.65
CA ALA A 200 -3.55 -21.50 3.69
C ALA A 200 -4.94 -21.56 4.35
N GLN A 201 -5.55 -20.41 4.65
CA GLN A 201 -6.86 -20.34 5.31
C GLN A 201 -8.00 -20.81 4.42
N ARG A 202 -7.90 -20.55 3.11
CA ARG A 202 -8.93 -20.94 2.12
C ARG A 202 -8.70 -22.31 1.52
N SER A 203 -7.56 -22.95 1.81
CA SER A 203 -7.08 -24.14 1.11
C SER A 203 -7.14 -23.96 -0.42
N ASP A 204 -6.75 -22.78 -0.90
CA ASP A 204 -6.83 -22.37 -2.31
C ASP A 204 -5.51 -21.70 -2.71
N PRO A 205 -4.77 -22.25 -3.70
CA PRO A 205 -3.47 -21.72 -4.08
C PRO A 205 -3.54 -20.43 -4.91
N ALA A 206 -4.72 -19.97 -5.36
CA ALA A 206 -4.84 -18.85 -6.31
C ALA A 206 -4.14 -17.55 -5.86
N ALA A 207 -4.10 -17.26 -4.55
CA ALA A 207 -3.40 -16.07 -4.04
C ALA A 207 -1.86 -16.15 -4.21
N LEU A 208 -1.30 -17.35 -4.37
CA LEU A 208 0.13 -17.58 -4.54
C LEU A 208 0.62 -17.22 -5.95
N ASP A 209 -0.27 -17.18 -6.95
CA ASP A 209 0.10 -16.80 -8.32
C ASP A 209 0.58 -15.34 -8.41
N ALA A 210 0.04 -14.47 -7.56
CA ALA A 210 0.52 -13.10 -7.41
C ALA A 210 1.94 -13.05 -6.83
N VAL A 211 2.29 -13.97 -5.92
CA VAL A 211 3.63 -14.10 -5.36
C VAL A 211 4.61 -14.53 -6.45
N ASP A 212 4.30 -15.58 -7.23
CA ASP A 212 5.20 -16.05 -8.30
C ASP A 212 5.44 -14.99 -9.38
N THR A 213 4.37 -14.32 -9.80
CA THR A 213 4.44 -13.25 -10.80
C THR A 213 5.36 -12.13 -10.30
N PHE A 214 5.21 -11.73 -9.04
CA PHE A 214 6.11 -10.77 -8.40
C PHE A 214 7.56 -11.27 -8.36
N LEU A 215 7.81 -12.49 -7.87
CA LEU A 215 9.16 -13.02 -7.70
C LEU A 215 9.89 -13.15 -9.05
N GLY A 216 9.20 -13.54 -10.12
CA GLY A 216 9.78 -13.65 -11.46
C GLY A 216 10.29 -12.32 -12.03
N GLY A 217 9.62 -11.21 -11.72
CA GLY A 217 10.10 -9.86 -12.05
C GLY A 217 11.17 -9.38 -11.07
N GLN A 218 10.88 -9.46 -9.77
CA GLN A 218 11.71 -8.89 -8.71
C GLN A 218 13.12 -9.51 -8.69
N ARG A 219 13.24 -10.84 -8.79
CA ARG A 219 14.56 -11.50 -8.78
C ARG A 219 15.45 -11.04 -9.92
N ARG A 220 14.89 -10.86 -11.13
CA ARG A 220 15.64 -10.38 -12.30
C ARG A 220 16.14 -8.95 -12.07
N ALA A 221 15.28 -8.08 -11.55
CA ALA A 221 15.62 -6.69 -11.29
C ALA A 221 16.67 -6.55 -10.17
N VAL A 222 16.53 -7.28 -9.05
CA VAL A 222 17.51 -7.28 -7.94
C VAL A 222 18.86 -7.86 -8.40
N SER A 223 18.85 -8.92 -9.20
CA SER A 223 20.09 -9.48 -9.78
C SER A 223 20.81 -8.46 -10.66
N GLY A 224 20.06 -7.68 -11.45
CA GLY A 224 20.63 -6.59 -12.23
C GLY A 224 21.31 -5.51 -11.38
N LEU A 225 20.82 -5.23 -10.16
CA LEU A 225 21.53 -4.33 -9.24
C LEU A 225 22.84 -4.94 -8.77
N LEU A 226 22.85 -6.24 -8.42
CA LEU A 226 24.02 -6.94 -7.91
C LEU A 226 25.22 -6.85 -8.87
N ASP A 227 24.97 -6.98 -10.18
CA ASP A 227 25.99 -6.91 -11.22
C ASP A 227 26.69 -5.54 -11.29
N ARG A 228 26.03 -4.49 -10.79
CA ARG A 228 26.52 -3.10 -10.81
C ARG A 228 27.02 -2.60 -9.46
N SER A 229 26.90 -3.41 -8.40
CA SER A 229 27.20 -3.02 -7.02
C SER A 229 28.68 -3.20 -6.63
N ASP A 230 29.14 -2.40 -5.67
CA ASP A 230 30.40 -2.59 -4.95
C ASP A 230 30.34 -3.78 -3.96
N HIS A 231 31.43 -4.09 -3.26
CA HIS A 231 31.46 -5.24 -2.34
C HIS A 231 30.44 -5.20 -1.20
N ALA A 232 30.21 -4.03 -0.60
CA ALA A 232 29.34 -3.91 0.55
C ALA A 232 27.86 -3.92 0.14
N ASP A 233 27.56 -3.28 -0.98
CA ASP A 233 26.22 -3.27 -1.56
C ASP A 233 25.85 -4.67 -2.07
N ARG A 234 26.82 -5.43 -2.60
CA ARG A 234 26.60 -6.82 -3.02
C ARG A 234 26.09 -7.71 -1.90
N ASP A 235 26.66 -7.61 -0.70
CA ASP A 235 26.22 -8.44 0.43
C ASP A 235 24.82 -8.05 0.90
N ARG A 236 24.49 -6.75 0.86
CA ARG A 236 23.12 -6.29 1.12
C ARG A 236 22.15 -6.81 0.06
N THR A 237 22.47 -6.68 -1.23
CA THR A 237 21.62 -7.15 -2.33
C THR A 237 21.42 -8.67 -2.31
N ARG A 238 22.46 -9.45 -1.96
CA ARG A 238 22.35 -10.91 -1.76
C ARG A 238 21.36 -11.30 -0.67
N ARG A 239 21.27 -10.53 0.43
CA ARG A 239 20.26 -10.78 1.48
C ARG A 239 18.84 -10.62 0.96
N SER A 240 18.60 -9.62 0.10
CA SER A 240 17.30 -9.46 -0.57
C SER A 240 17.00 -10.62 -1.51
N LEU A 241 17.97 -11.09 -2.31
CA LEU A 241 17.78 -12.28 -3.16
C LEU A 241 17.44 -13.51 -2.32
N ALA A 242 18.13 -13.74 -1.21
CA ALA A 242 17.85 -14.85 -0.30
C ALA A 242 16.42 -14.78 0.29
N LEU A 243 15.91 -13.57 0.57
CA LEU A 243 14.52 -13.37 0.99
C LEU A 243 13.53 -13.76 -0.12
N LEU A 244 13.77 -13.32 -1.37
CA LEU A 244 12.93 -13.67 -2.52
C LEU A 244 12.93 -15.18 -2.76
N ASP A 245 14.06 -15.85 -2.59
CA ASP A 245 14.17 -17.31 -2.70
C ASP A 245 13.40 -18.03 -1.58
N ALA A 246 13.48 -17.52 -0.35
CA ALA A 246 12.69 -18.04 0.77
C ALA A 246 11.18 -17.87 0.54
N ALA A 247 10.76 -16.73 -0.01
CA ALA A 247 9.36 -16.49 -0.38
C ALA A 247 8.86 -17.44 -1.46
N GLY A 248 9.68 -17.73 -2.47
CA GLY A 248 9.33 -18.72 -3.50
C GLY A 248 9.17 -20.13 -2.92
N ARG A 249 10.16 -20.60 -2.17
CA ARG A 249 10.08 -21.91 -1.50
C ARG A 249 8.86 -22.02 -0.58
N ARG A 250 8.49 -20.93 0.09
CA ARG A 250 7.29 -20.87 0.93
C ARG A 250 6.01 -21.02 0.11
N ALA A 251 5.90 -20.32 -1.01
CA ALA A 251 4.75 -20.44 -1.90
C ALA A 251 4.61 -21.87 -2.45
N ASP A 252 5.71 -22.47 -2.90
CA ASP A 252 5.73 -23.84 -3.43
C ASP A 252 5.31 -24.87 -2.37
N ALA A 253 5.90 -24.78 -1.16
CA ALA A 253 5.54 -25.68 -0.06
C ALA A 253 4.06 -25.56 0.34
N LEU A 254 3.46 -24.37 0.25
CA LEU A 254 2.03 -24.18 0.51
C LEU A 254 1.16 -24.78 -0.60
N ARG A 255 1.55 -24.67 -1.86
CA ARG A 255 0.85 -25.34 -2.96
C ARG A 255 0.82 -26.84 -2.78
N GLU A 256 1.97 -27.44 -2.45
CA GLU A 256 2.08 -28.87 -2.17
C GLU A 256 1.18 -29.27 -0.99
N ALA A 257 1.25 -28.54 0.12
CA ALA A 257 0.43 -28.82 1.30
C ALA A 257 -1.08 -28.73 1.01
N ILE A 258 -1.50 -27.73 0.23
CA ILE A 258 -2.89 -27.58 -0.20
C ILE A 258 -3.30 -28.74 -1.12
N ALA A 259 -2.45 -29.12 -2.08
CA ALA A 259 -2.71 -30.26 -2.97
C ALA A 259 -2.82 -31.59 -2.21
N CYS A 260 -2.04 -31.77 -1.14
CA CYS A 260 -2.12 -32.92 -0.24
C CYS A 260 -3.32 -32.88 0.74
N GLY A 261 -4.09 -31.80 0.75
CA GLY A 261 -5.22 -31.64 1.69
C GLY A 261 -4.79 -31.51 3.15
N LEU A 262 -3.57 -31.04 3.41
CA LEU A 262 -3.10 -30.79 4.78
C LEU A 262 -3.91 -29.65 5.43
N PRO A 263 -4.14 -29.71 6.75
CA PRO A 263 -4.77 -28.61 7.46
C PRO A 263 -3.89 -27.36 7.43
N ALA A 264 -4.51 -26.19 7.63
CA ALA A 264 -3.79 -24.92 7.71
C ALA A 264 -2.67 -25.00 8.77
N PRO A 265 -1.44 -24.55 8.47
CA PRO A 265 -0.33 -24.71 9.38
C PRO A 265 -0.51 -23.90 10.67
N ALA A 266 -0.19 -24.49 11.82
CA ALA A 266 -0.20 -23.79 13.11
C ALA A 266 1.04 -22.90 13.31
N ALA A 267 2.17 -23.27 12.71
CA ALA A 267 3.39 -22.49 12.74
C ALA A 267 3.36 -21.40 11.66
N SER A 268 3.90 -20.22 11.97
CA SER A 268 3.99 -19.08 11.07
C SER A 268 5.25 -18.27 11.37
N ASP A 269 5.81 -17.63 10.36
CA ASP A 269 6.98 -16.75 10.48
C ASP A 269 6.78 -15.45 9.68
N ALA A 270 7.88 -14.75 9.40
CA ALA A 270 7.85 -13.48 8.69
C ALA A 270 7.26 -13.56 7.27
N LEU A 271 7.20 -14.75 6.66
CA LEU A 271 6.63 -15.00 5.34
C LEU A 271 5.24 -15.65 5.42
N GLY A 272 4.68 -15.83 6.62
CA GLY A 272 3.34 -16.42 6.82
C GLY A 272 3.37 -17.88 7.29
N PRO A 273 2.27 -18.62 7.13
CA PRO A 273 2.15 -20.00 7.60
C PRO A 273 3.24 -20.91 7.02
N ALA A 274 3.85 -21.74 7.84
CA ALA A 274 4.90 -22.66 7.45
C ALA A 274 4.35 -24.09 7.41
N PRO A 275 4.02 -24.63 6.21
CA PRO A 275 3.44 -25.96 6.12
C PRO A 275 4.44 -27.06 6.45
N THR A 276 3.92 -28.16 6.98
CA THR A 276 4.65 -29.43 7.06
C THR A 276 4.75 -30.06 5.67
N THR A 277 5.79 -30.85 5.43
CA THR A 277 5.94 -31.62 4.19
C THR A 277 4.83 -32.68 4.08
N CYS A 278 4.34 -32.91 2.87
CA CYS A 278 3.43 -34.03 2.62
C CYS A 278 4.13 -35.35 2.98
N PRO A 279 3.43 -36.30 3.62
CA PRO A 279 3.96 -37.65 3.76
C PRO A 279 4.10 -38.25 2.35
N GLY A 280 5.33 -38.51 1.92
CA GLY A 280 5.58 -39.09 0.60
C GLY A 280 5.01 -40.50 0.50
N ASP A 281 4.48 -40.85 -0.68
CA ASP A 281 4.24 -42.25 -1.05
C ASP A 281 5.58 -42.99 -0.92
N ARG A 282 5.67 -43.87 0.09
CA ARG A 282 6.71 -44.89 0.19
C ARG A 282 6.24 -46.16 -0.50
#